data_AF-A0A7Z9WFN5-F1
#
_entry.id   AF-A0A7Z9WFN5-F1
#
_cell.length_a   1.000
_cell.length_b   1.000
_cell.length_c   1.000
_cell.angle_alpha   90.00
_cell.angle_beta   90.00
_cell.angle_gamma   90.00
#
_symmetry.space_group_name_H-M   'P 1'
#
loop_
_entity.id
_entity.type
_entity.pdbx_description
1 polymer ?
#
loop_
_entity_poly.entity_id
_entity_poly.type
_entity_poly.pdbx_seq_one_letter_code
_entity_poly.pdbx_strand_id
1 'polypeptide(L)'
;KVPPLDEIGRPKAYFGQLIHDNCRRRSYFDEGIFLNDWNDPTQKDWCLYEKGCKGPDTYSDCPIRRWNDGINFCIDCGAGCQGCAEPDFYAGMTPLYTAESERSRKILARKEAGLIPKKE
;
A
#
# COMPACT_ATOMS: atom_id res chain seq x y z
N LYS A 1 -5.76 28.59 -10.33
CA LYS A 1 -7.09 27.99 -10.05
C LYS A 1 -6.90 26.81 -9.11
N VAL A 2 -7.85 26.51 -8.22
CA VAL A 2 -7.79 25.34 -7.32
C VAL A 2 -7.91 24.05 -8.16
N PRO A 3 -7.09 23.00 -7.91
CA PRO A 3 -7.20 21.74 -8.64
C PRO A 3 -8.47 20.96 -8.26
N PRO A 4 -8.90 19.96 -9.07
CA PRO A 4 -9.95 19.04 -8.66
C PRO A 4 -9.60 18.32 -7.36
N LEU A 5 -10.55 18.29 -6.42
CA LEU A 5 -10.38 17.67 -5.10
C LEU A 5 -11.20 16.38 -4.99
N ASP A 6 -10.77 15.46 -4.12
CA ASP A 6 -11.54 14.30 -3.68
C ASP A 6 -12.57 14.67 -2.59
N GLU A 7 -13.30 13.67 -2.09
CA GLU A 7 -14.40 13.85 -1.14
C GLU A 7 -13.96 14.42 0.22
N ILE A 8 -12.68 14.30 0.55
CA ILE A 8 -12.10 14.84 1.80
C ILE A 8 -11.18 16.05 1.55
N GLY A 9 -11.25 16.64 0.35
CA GLY A 9 -10.58 17.89 0.03
C GLY A 9 -9.11 17.76 -0.41
N ARG A 10 -8.62 16.56 -0.75
CA ARG A 10 -7.25 16.36 -1.22
C ARG A 10 -7.15 16.55 -2.74
N PRO A 11 -6.05 17.12 -3.29
CA PRO A 11 -5.88 17.23 -4.74
C PRO A 11 -5.82 15.86 -5.43
N LYS A 12 -6.76 15.61 -6.37
CA LYS A 12 -6.86 14.32 -7.10
C LYS A 12 -5.59 13.95 -7.88
N ALA A 13 -4.79 14.95 -8.26
CA ALA A 13 -3.52 14.72 -8.94
C ALA A 13 -2.52 13.88 -8.13
N TYR A 14 -2.60 13.90 -6.79
CA TYR A 14 -1.68 13.18 -5.89
C TYR A 14 -2.37 12.08 -5.07
N PHE A 15 -3.69 12.20 -4.86
CA PHE A 15 -4.47 11.32 -3.99
C PHE A 15 -5.61 10.59 -4.72
N GLY A 16 -5.61 10.61 -6.06
CA GLY A 16 -6.69 10.00 -6.86
C GLY A 16 -6.61 8.48 -7.03
N GLN A 17 -5.51 7.84 -6.62
CA GLN A 17 -5.25 6.41 -6.77
C GLN A 17 -4.65 5.84 -5.50
N LEU A 18 -4.86 4.54 -5.26
CA LEU A 18 -4.22 3.84 -4.15
C LEU A 18 -2.75 3.59 -4.46
N ILE A 19 -1.91 3.57 -3.44
CA ILE A 19 -0.51 3.12 -3.55
C ILE A 19 -0.45 1.73 -4.19
N HIS A 20 -1.40 0.85 -3.87
CA HIS A 20 -1.44 -0.50 -4.39
C HIS A 20 -1.70 -0.61 -5.89
N ASP A 21 -2.35 0.38 -6.50
CA ASP A 21 -2.70 0.35 -7.93
C ASP A 21 -1.48 0.50 -8.84
N ASN A 22 -0.40 1.08 -8.32
CA ASN A 22 0.85 1.30 -9.06
C ASN A 22 2.06 0.65 -8.37
N CYS A 23 1.82 -0.24 -7.41
CA CYS A 23 2.89 -0.92 -6.68
C CYS A 23 3.62 -1.93 -7.57
N ARG A 24 4.95 -1.86 -7.65
CA ARG A 24 5.78 -2.83 -8.41
C ARG A 24 5.68 -4.26 -7.90
N ARG A 25 5.24 -4.46 -6.65
CA ARG A 25 5.06 -5.77 -6.01
C ARG A 25 3.63 -6.31 -6.14
N ARG A 26 2.78 -5.68 -6.96
CA ARG A 26 1.35 -6.00 -7.09
C ARG A 26 1.10 -7.43 -7.57
N SER A 27 1.84 -7.90 -8.56
CA SER A 27 1.71 -9.28 -9.07
C SER A 27 1.91 -10.32 -7.95
N TYR A 28 2.88 -10.11 -7.06
CA TYR A 28 3.07 -10.98 -5.89
C TYR A 28 1.88 -10.95 -4.94
N PHE A 29 1.25 -9.78 -4.71
CA PHE A 29 0.02 -9.71 -3.91
C PHE A 29 -1.13 -10.49 -4.55
N ASP A 30 -1.31 -10.33 -5.86
CA ASP A 30 -2.37 -10.97 -6.64
C ASP A 30 -2.23 -12.51 -6.61
N GLU A 31 -1.00 -13.01 -6.69
CA GLU A 31 -0.66 -14.44 -6.59
C GLU A 31 -0.58 -14.97 -5.15
N GLY A 32 -0.74 -14.13 -4.13
CA GLY A 32 -0.64 -14.56 -2.73
C GLY A 32 0.78 -14.90 -2.28
N ILE A 33 1.79 -14.36 -2.96
CA ILE A 33 3.21 -14.52 -2.67
C ILE A 33 3.64 -13.37 -1.74
N PHE A 34 3.82 -13.68 -0.47
CA PHE A 34 4.10 -12.69 0.58
C PHE A 34 5.42 -12.95 1.29
N LEU A 35 6.17 -11.87 1.57
CA LEU A 35 7.39 -11.94 2.37
C LEU A 35 7.03 -12.36 3.81
N ASN A 36 7.52 -13.53 4.22
CA ASN A 36 7.36 -14.09 5.56
C ASN A 36 8.67 -14.06 6.38
N ASP A 37 9.83 -14.08 5.74
CA ASP A 37 11.14 -13.96 6.40
C ASP A 37 11.94 -12.79 5.80
N TRP A 38 12.33 -11.83 6.64
CA TRP A 38 13.17 -10.69 6.24
C TRP A 38 14.59 -11.11 5.84
N ASN A 39 15.04 -12.29 6.29
CA ASN A 39 16.38 -12.79 6.02
C ASN A 39 16.45 -13.67 4.77
N ASP A 40 15.33 -13.98 4.12
CA ASP A 40 15.31 -14.76 2.89
C ASP A 40 15.48 -13.85 1.67
N PRO A 41 16.65 -13.86 0.99
CA PRO A 41 16.91 -13.00 -0.15
C PRO A 41 16.03 -13.33 -1.36
N THR A 42 15.44 -14.53 -1.43
CA THR A 42 14.53 -14.92 -2.52
C THR A 42 13.18 -14.18 -2.42
N GLN A 43 12.83 -13.71 -1.21
CA GLN A 43 11.58 -13.00 -0.92
C GLN A 43 11.71 -11.47 -1.01
N LYS A 44 12.91 -10.94 -1.34
CA LYS A 44 13.22 -9.50 -1.26
C LYS A 44 12.22 -8.59 -1.99
N ASP A 45 11.66 -9.08 -3.11
CA ASP A 45 10.72 -8.36 -3.96
C ASP A 45 9.26 -8.79 -3.76
N TRP A 46 8.99 -9.79 -2.90
CA TRP A 46 7.65 -10.27 -2.61
C TRP A 46 6.80 -9.22 -1.90
N CYS A 47 5.49 -9.41 -1.95
CA CYS A 47 4.56 -8.45 -1.37
C CYS A 47 4.69 -8.37 0.16
N LEU A 48 4.61 -7.15 0.69
CA LEU A 48 4.79 -6.84 2.12
C LEU A 48 3.48 -6.88 2.92
N TYR A 49 2.41 -7.47 2.39
CA TYR A 49 1.10 -7.53 3.06
C TYR A 49 1.20 -8.19 4.45
N GLU A 50 1.85 -9.35 4.54
CA GLU A 50 2.03 -10.08 5.82
C GLU A 50 2.84 -9.29 6.84
N LYS A 51 3.65 -8.33 6.38
CA LYS A 51 4.41 -7.40 7.21
C LYS A 51 3.66 -6.11 7.54
N GLY A 52 2.36 -6.06 7.25
CA GLY A 52 1.44 -5.00 7.66
C GLY A 52 1.29 -3.85 6.67
N CYS A 53 1.71 -4.01 5.41
CA CYS A 53 1.55 -2.97 4.40
C CYS A 53 0.06 -2.57 4.19
N LYS A 54 -0.23 -1.27 4.35
CA LYS A 54 -1.55 -0.65 4.18
C LYS A 54 -1.76 0.02 2.83
N GLY A 55 -0.86 -0.22 1.87
CA GLY A 55 -0.94 0.33 0.51
C GLY A 55 -2.30 0.14 -0.19
N PRO A 56 -3.00 -0.99 0.00
CA PRO A 56 -4.36 -1.18 -0.56
C PRO A 56 -5.45 -0.28 0.03
N ASP A 57 -5.15 0.48 1.10
CA ASP A 57 -6.07 1.44 1.74
C ASP A 57 -5.50 2.85 1.83
N THR A 58 -4.39 3.13 1.13
CA THR A 58 -3.73 4.44 1.20
C THR A 58 -3.74 5.09 -0.17
N TYR A 59 -4.37 6.25 -0.28
CA TYR A 59 -4.32 7.12 -1.44
C TYR A 59 -3.08 8.00 -1.38
N SER A 60 -2.20 7.84 -2.36
CA SER A 60 -1.02 8.69 -2.55
C SER A 60 -0.29 8.24 -3.82
N ASP A 61 0.40 9.17 -4.48
CA ASP A 61 1.22 8.90 -5.66
C ASP A 61 2.66 8.47 -5.32
N CYS A 62 2.96 8.08 -4.08
CA CYS A 62 4.25 7.49 -3.66
C CYS A 62 4.89 6.53 -4.68
N PRO A 63 4.19 5.52 -5.24
CA PRO A 63 4.81 4.60 -6.21
C PRO A 63 5.09 5.24 -7.58
N ILE A 64 4.42 6.33 -7.94
CA ILE A 64 4.56 7.04 -9.22
C ILE A 64 5.62 8.12 -9.11
N ARG A 65 5.44 9.07 -8.18
CA ARG A 65 6.31 10.23 -7.99
C ARG A 65 7.59 9.87 -7.26
N ARG A 66 7.50 8.92 -6.32
CA ARG A 66 8.57 8.55 -5.38
C ARG A 66 9.03 9.75 -4.54
N TRP A 67 9.96 9.50 -3.65
CA TRP A 67 10.57 10.45 -2.73
C TRP A 67 11.99 10.77 -3.16
N ASN A 68 12.45 11.94 -2.76
CA ASN A 68 13.83 12.40 -2.96
C ASN A 68 14.24 12.38 -4.44
N ASP A 69 13.58 13.20 -5.27
CA ASP A 69 13.87 13.31 -6.71
C ASP A 69 13.76 11.96 -7.47
N GLY A 70 12.68 11.23 -7.20
CA GLY A 70 12.41 9.97 -7.89
C GLY A 70 13.19 8.75 -7.38
N ILE A 71 14.03 8.91 -6.35
CA ILE A 71 14.98 7.87 -5.91
C ILE A 71 14.26 6.64 -5.35
N ASN A 72 13.32 6.79 -4.41
CA ASN A 72 12.74 5.64 -3.71
C ASN A 72 11.36 5.92 -3.10
N PHE A 73 10.68 4.92 -2.57
CA PHE A 73 9.57 5.08 -1.63
C PHE A 73 9.51 3.88 -0.69
N CYS A 74 8.66 3.93 0.34
CA CYS A 74 8.67 2.94 1.44
C CYS A 74 8.77 1.48 0.96
N ILE A 75 7.89 1.07 0.05
CA ILE A 75 7.82 -0.34 -0.39
C ILE A 75 9.07 -0.74 -1.19
N ASP A 76 9.68 0.21 -1.91
CA ASP A 76 10.86 -0.03 -2.72
C ASP A 76 12.14 -0.19 -1.89
N CYS A 77 12.18 0.37 -0.68
CA CYS A 77 13.22 0.11 0.33
C CYS A 77 12.87 -1.02 1.32
N GLY A 78 11.78 -1.76 1.08
CA GLY A 78 11.38 -2.92 1.90
C GLY A 78 10.48 -2.60 3.09
N ALA A 79 10.10 -1.34 3.29
CA ALA A 79 9.16 -0.94 4.33
C ALA A 79 7.72 -0.93 3.81
N GLY A 80 6.81 -1.67 4.46
CA GLY A 80 5.39 -1.62 4.13
C GLY A 80 4.83 -0.19 4.28
N CYS A 81 3.91 0.21 3.40
CA CYS A 81 3.15 1.45 3.59
C CYS A 81 2.41 1.40 4.93
N GLN A 82 2.39 2.50 5.67
CA GLN A 82 1.73 2.60 6.98
C GLN A 82 0.47 3.47 6.97
N GLY A 83 0.05 3.96 5.80
CA GLY A 83 -1.17 4.77 5.68
C GLY A 83 -1.02 6.21 6.17
N CYS A 84 0.18 6.78 6.22
CA CYS A 84 0.42 8.12 6.77
C CYS A 84 -0.31 9.27 6.03
N ALA A 85 -0.86 9.01 4.84
CA ALA A 85 -1.66 9.95 4.06
C ALA A 85 -3.18 9.85 4.34
N GLU A 86 -3.60 8.90 5.17
CA GLU A 86 -5.01 8.70 5.50
C GLU A 86 -5.40 9.41 6.82
N PRO A 87 -6.64 9.94 6.93
CA PRO A 87 -7.05 10.75 8.08
C PRO A 87 -7.01 10.03 9.43
N ASP A 88 -7.17 8.71 9.44
CA ASP A 88 -7.22 7.89 10.65
C ASP A 88 -5.86 7.33 11.06
N PHE A 89 -4.79 7.64 10.33
CA PHE A 89 -3.43 7.38 10.80
C PHE A 89 -3.16 8.21 12.08
N TYR A 90 -2.64 7.66 13.17
CA TYR A 90 -2.09 6.32 13.40
C TYR A 90 -3.10 5.28 13.90
N ALA A 91 -4.19 5.73 14.54
CA ALA A 91 -5.10 4.86 15.31
C ALA A 91 -5.79 3.77 14.46
N GLY A 92 -6.20 4.09 13.23
CA GLY A 92 -6.89 3.13 12.35
C GLY A 92 -5.96 2.19 11.57
N MET A 93 -4.65 2.36 11.70
CA MET A 93 -3.64 1.56 10.99
C MET A 93 -2.91 0.57 11.90
N THR A 94 -2.83 0.87 13.20
CA THR A 94 -2.10 0.07 14.20
C THR A 94 -2.78 -1.28 14.52
N PRO A 95 -2.02 -2.33 14.87
CA PRO A 95 -0.56 -2.47 14.81
C PRO A 95 0.01 -2.41 13.38
N LEU A 96 1.15 -1.74 13.23
CA LEU A 96 1.74 -1.39 11.93
C LEU A 96 2.47 -2.54 11.23
N TYR A 97 3.11 -3.43 11.98
CA TYR A 97 4.03 -4.45 11.44
C TYR A 97 3.44 -5.87 11.49
N THR A 98 2.16 -5.99 11.15
CA THR A 98 1.46 -7.29 11.15
C THR A 98 0.24 -7.28 10.22
N ALA A 99 -0.08 -8.44 9.67
CA ALA A 99 -1.36 -8.68 8.99
C ALA A 99 -2.55 -8.80 9.96
N GLU A 100 -2.30 -8.82 11.28
CA GLU A 100 -3.34 -8.99 12.31
C GLU A 100 -4.04 -7.69 12.73
N SER A 101 -3.71 -6.54 12.13
CA SER A 101 -4.51 -5.33 12.39
C SER A 101 -5.88 -5.45 11.73
N GLU A 102 -6.89 -4.79 12.31
CA GLU A 102 -8.25 -4.80 11.74
C GLU A 102 -8.25 -4.34 10.28
N ARG A 103 -7.46 -3.30 9.97
CA ARG A 103 -7.24 -2.77 8.62
C ARG A 103 -6.63 -3.83 7.69
N SER A 104 -5.59 -4.54 8.12
CA SER A 104 -4.96 -5.60 7.32
C SER A 104 -5.94 -6.75 7.03
N ARG A 105 -6.76 -7.17 8.01
CA ARG A 105 -7.80 -8.19 7.79
C ARG A 105 -8.85 -7.74 6.79
N LYS A 106 -9.30 -6.48 6.87
CA LYS A 106 -10.24 -5.89 5.90
C LYS A 106 -9.67 -5.81 4.48
N ILE A 107 -8.37 -5.56 4.33
CA ILE A 107 -7.67 -5.62 3.04
C ILE A 107 -7.75 -7.02 2.45
N LEU A 108 -7.39 -8.05 3.21
CA LEU A 108 -7.41 -9.42 2.71
C LEU A 108 -8.83 -9.92 2.39
N ALA A 109 -9.80 -9.63 3.28
CA ALA A 109 -11.19 -9.98 3.01
C ALA A 109 -11.72 -9.36 1.70
N ARG A 110 -11.32 -8.12 1.37
CA ARG A 110 -11.66 -7.50 0.07
C ARG A 110 -10.94 -8.15 -1.10
N LYS A 111 -9.68 -8.56 -0.94
CA LYS A 111 -8.95 -9.34 -1.96
C LYS A 111 -9.70 -10.65 -2.24
N GLU A 112 -10.04 -11.41 -1.20
CA GLU A 112 -10.75 -12.69 -1.30
C GLU A 112 -12.15 -12.54 -1.90
N ALA A 113 -12.83 -11.43 -1.62
CA ALA A 113 -14.10 -11.07 -2.23
C ALA A 113 -13.99 -10.55 -3.68
N GLY A 114 -12.78 -10.47 -4.26
CA GLY A 114 -12.55 -9.95 -5.62
C GLY A 114 -12.74 -8.44 -5.76
N LEU A 115 -12.83 -7.70 -4.64
CA LEU A 115 -13.00 -6.24 -4.61
C LEU A 115 -11.67 -5.49 -4.80
N ILE A 116 -10.54 -6.20 -4.71
CA ILE A 116 -9.24 -5.74 -5.19
C ILE A 116 -8.94 -6.59 -6.43
N PRO A 117 -9.38 -6.15 -7.63
CA PRO A 117 -9.22 -6.96 -8.84
C PRO A 117 -7.73 -7.14 -9.15
N LYS A 118 -7.37 -8.30 -9.72
CA LYS A 118 -6.01 -8.51 -10.25
C LYS A 118 -5.73 -7.48 -11.35
N LYS A 119 -4.48 -7.01 -11.43
CA LYS A 119 -4.07 -6.10 -12.51
C LYS A 119 -3.36 -6.93 -13.59
N GLU A 120 -3.93 -6.96 -14.80
CA GLU A 120 -3.34 -7.59 -16.00
C GLU A 120 -2.02 -6.92 -16.43
#